data_AF-A0AA38JVC9-F1
#
_entry.id   AF-A0AA38JVC9-F1
#
_cell.length_a   1.000
_cell.length_b   1.000
_cell.length_c   1.000
_cell.angle_alpha   90.00
_cell.angle_beta   90.00
_cell.angle_gamma   90.00
#
_symmetry.space_group_name_H-M   'P 1'
#
loop_
_entity.id
_entity.type
_entity.pdbx_description
1 polymer ?
#
loop_
_entity_poly.entity_id
_entity_poly.type
_entity_poly.pdbx_seq_one_letter_code
_entity_poly.pdbx_strand_id
1 'polypeptide(L)'
;MTEEEEVFGSGSTSMVDCDVLEAAKENIQPLATGRRVTSLSSVLATPHAQRESKLAATRHRLRMNIEMALEDEEDDPLEAYCTLVNWTLENYPQGHSAESGLLELLEEATRVLKDDSGGKWRGEIKYLKLWMLYASFVEKPGIIYRFLLANDIGTDIAILYEEYAAILERDGRRKEADEAYCLGIARKASSLDHLKSRYQDFQKRMMSSALPQIPAASTAPNTSTTRRALLTTSTSTDTPPASTNTQTRPRNRSNAPMQIFVDPSGSAARSAEMEVNAWPDIGTRKTRIKENVPETKKLAGTTLKQAGKTKRLASGPSGPKIIPYRDPDPDEMPPPSLPTCSTSRLPSTPAKGSVFAPFVDEALKTAAPSTPKFTPFRDEATVFTSSLTVPDSVMKLKKADVQSATPTSEAEALRKDPLKNYDGVNQEH
;
A
#
# COMPACT_ATOMS: atom_id res chain seq x y z
N MET A 1 -15.57 -49.22 -14.93
CA MET A 1 -14.41 -49.60 -15.77
C MET A 1 -14.06 -48.35 -16.56
N THR A 2 -13.52 -47.31 -15.91
CA THR A 2 -12.11 -47.08 -15.50
C THR A 2 -11.23 -46.78 -16.70
N GLU A 3 -10.78 -45.52 -16.74
CA GLU A 3 -9.58 -44.92 -17.36
C GLU A 3 -9.82 -43.40 -17.22
N GLU A 4 -9.78 -42.82 -16.00
CA GLU A 4 -8.58 -42.42 -15.25
C GLU A 4 -7.59 -41.63 -16.12
N GLU A 5 -7.91 -40.35 -16.37
CA GLU A 5 -6.92 -39.35 -16.77
C GLU A 5 -5.99 -39.09 -15.57
N GLU A 6 -4.81 -39.72 -15.62
CA GLU A 6 -3.72 -39.52 -14.67
C GLU A 6 -3.29 -38.05 -14.59
N VAL A 7 -3.63 -37.51 -13.43
CA VAL A 7 -3.13 -36.32 -12.77
C VAL A 7 -1.66 -36.55 -12.33
N PHE A 8 -0.80 -35.55 -12.59
CA PHE A 8 0.64 -35.39 -12.21
C PHE A 8 1.73 -35.98 -13.14
N GLY A 9 2.29 -35.12 -14.00
CA GLY A 9 3.48 -35.49 -14.77
C GLY A 9 4.19 -34.42 -15.60
N SER A 10 4.20 -33.12 -15.25
CA SER A 10 5.37 -32.26 -15.55
C SER A 10 5.34 -30.97 -14.73
N GLY A 11 6.35 -30.79 -13.87
CA GLY A 11 6.71 -29.48 -13.33
C GLY A 11 7.37 -28.66 -14.43
N SER A 12 6.60 -28.21 -15.42
CA SER A 12 7.05 -27.10 -16.25
C SER A 12 7.04 -25.86 -15.36
N THR A 13 8.22 -25.38 -15.00
CA THR A 13 8.36 -24.01 -14.52
C THR A 13 7.89 -23.13 -15.67
N SER A 14 6.62 -22.72 -15.62
CA SER A 14 6.06 -21.78 -16.59
C SER A 14 6.93 -20.53 -16.52
N MET A 15 7.83 -20.40 -17.49
CA MET A 15 8.73 -19.26 -17.57
C MET A 15 7.87 -18.06 -17.93
N VAL A 16 7.81 -17.10 -17.01
CA VAL A 16 7.07 -15.87 -17.21
C VAL A 16 7.97 -14.87 -17.92
N ASP A 17 7.47 -14.31 -19.00
CA ASP A 17 8.13 -13.21 -19.69
C ASP A 17 8.14 -11.95 -18.79
N CYS A 18 9.33 -11.47 -18.46
CA CYS A 18 9.52 -10.32 -17.57
C CYS A 18 9.06 -9.03 -18.25
N ASP A 19 9.18 -8.92 -19.57
CA ASP A 19 8.82 -7.70 -20.32
C ASP A 19 7.32 -7.39 -20.18
N VAL A 20 6.49 -8.43 -20.12
CA VAL A 20 5.05 -8.31 -19.86
C VAL A 20 4.77 -7.71 -18.47
N LEU A 21 5.56 -8.09 -17.46
CA LEU A 21 5.42 -7.57 -16.11
C LEU A 21 5.94 -6.14 -16.01
N GLU A 22 7.06 -5.83 -16.65
CA GLU A 22 7.64 -4.49 -16.66
C GLU A 22 6.72 -3.46 -17.34
N ALA A 23 6.07 -3.85 -18.44
CA ALA A 23 5.10 -3.01 -19.14
C ALA A 23 3.90 -2.63 -18.26
N ALA A 24 3.54 -3.47 -17.29
CA ALA A 24 2.37 -3.28 -16.42
C ALA A 24 2.72 -2.93 -14.97
N LYS A 25 4.00 -2.75 -14.62
CA LYS A 25 4.45 -2.61 -13.22
C LYS A 25 3.79 -1.46 -12.47
N GLU A 26 3.51 -0.36 -13.15
CA GLU A 26 2.85 0.83 -12.58
C GLU A 26 1.37 0.55 -12.20
N ASN A 27 0.77 -0.50 -12.76
CA ASN A 27 -0.59 -0.93 -12.48
C ASN A 27 -0.67 -2.07 -11.45
N ILE A 28 0.46 -2.48 -10.86
CA ILE A 28 0.50 -3.58 -9.89
C ILE A 28 0.62 -2.98 -8.48
N GLN A 29 -0.42 -3.14 -7.66
CA GLN A 29 -0.39 -2.74 -6.26
C GLN A 29 0.64 -3.58 -5.50
N PRO A 30 1.58 -2.96 -4.75
CA PRO A 30 2.53 -3.67 -3.92
C PRO A 30 1.80 -4.32 -2.74
N LEU A 31 2.03 -5.63 -2.55
CA LEU A 31 1.47 -6.40 -1.42
C LEU A 31 2.61 -6.93 -0.56
N ALA A 32 2.47 -6.86 0.76
CA ALA A 32 3.46 -7.38 1.70
C ALA A 32 3.67 -8.90 1.58
N THR A 33 2.63 -9.64 1.18
CA THR A 33 2.66 -11.07 0.92
C THR A 33 3.26 -11.42 -0.46
N GLY A 34 3.52 -10.43 -1.30
CA GLY A 34 3.82 -10.63 -2.72
C GLY A 34 2.61 -11.08 -3.54
N ARG A 35 2.86 -11.39 -4.81
CA ARG A 35 1.86 -11.88 -5.79
C ARG A 35 2.44 -13.05 -6.57
N ARG A 36 1.57 -13.98 -7.00
CA ARG A 36 1.98 -15.12 -7.85
C ARG A 36 2.27 -14.63 -9.26
N VAL A 37 3.52 -14.82 -9.70
CA VAL A 37 4.03 -14.32 -10.99
C VAL A 37 3.34 -14.97 -12.20
N THR A 38 3.03 -16.27 -12.11
CA THR A 38 2.31 -17.02 -13.15
C THR A 38 0.85 -16.55 -13.30
N SER A 39 0.18 -16.25 -12.18
CA SER A 39 -1.18 -15.71 -12.19
C SER A 39 -1.20 -14.29 -12.79
N LEU A 40 -0.26 -13.44 -12.37
CA LEU A 40 -0.13 -12.08 -12.91
C LEU A 40 0.14 -12.05 -14.41
N SER A 41 1.08 -12.86 -14.90
CA SER A 41 1.38 -12.90 -16.33
C SER A 41 0.21 -13.40 -17.16
N SER A 42 -0.53 -14.42 -16.68
CA SER A 42 -1.76 -14.87 -17.34
C SER A 42 -2.81 -13.75 -17.43
N VAL A 43 -3.01 -13.01 -16.34
CA VAL A 43 -3.94 -11.87 -16.30
C VAL A 43 -3.49 -10.76 -17.26
N LEU A 44 -2.20 -10.43 -17.29
CA LEU A 44 -1.67 -9.34 -18.12
C LEU A 44 -1.62 -9.70 -19.61
N ALA A 45 -1.32 -10.95 -19.96
CA ALA A 45 -1.24 -11.42 -21.34
C ALA A 45 -2.62 -11.57 -22.02
N THR A 46 -3.69 -11.78 -21.25
CA THR A 46 -5.04 -11.91 -21.82
C THR A 46 -5.57 -10.57 -22.34
N PRO A 47 -6.15 -10.50 -23.55
CA PRO A 47 -6.78 -9.28 -24.06
C PRO A 47 -7.93 -8.81 -23.15
N HIS A 48 -8.08 -7.49 -22.99
CA HIS A 48 -8.98 -6.89 -22.00
C HIS A 48 -10.45 -7.38 -22.11
N ALA A 49 -11.03 -7.41 -23.31
CA ALA A 49 -12.42 -7.84 -23.50
C ALA A 49 -12.67 -9.31 -23.12
N GLN A 50 -11.73 -10.20 -23.48
CA GLN A 50 -11.82 -11.62 -23.09
C GLN A 50 -11.59 -11.81 -21.59
N ARG A 51 -10.68 -11.01 -21.01
CA ARG A 51 -10.41 -10.99 -19.58
C ARG A 51 -11.67 -10.63 -18.79
N GLU A 52 -12.34 -9.54 -19.14
CA GLU A 52 -13.56 -9.10 -18.44
C GLU A 52 -14.65 -10.16 -18.44
N SER A 53 -14.94 -10.76 -19.60
CA SER A 53 -15.95 -11.83 -19.69
C SER A 53 -15.58 -13.05 -18.85
N LYS A 54 -14.30 -13.46 -18.86
CA LYS A 54 -13.82 -14.60 -18.06
C LYS A 54 -13.87 -14.30 -16.55
N LEU A 55 -13.49 -13.08 -16.16
CA LEU A 55 -13.56 -12.64 -14.77
C LEU A 55 -15.00 -12.58 -14.28
N ALA A 56 -15.92 -12.02 -15.07
CA ALA A 56 -17.34 -11.97 -14.72
C ALA A 56 -17.94 -13.37 -14.53
N ALA A 57 -17.68 -14.30 -15.46
CA ALA A 57 -18.15 -15.68 -15.35
C ALA A 57 -17.59 -16.41 -14.12
N THR A 58 -16.29 -16.27 -13.86
CA THR A 58 -15.62 -16.91 -12.71
C THR A 58 -16.13 -16.32 -11.39
N ARG A 59 -16.29 -15.00 -11.33
CA ARG A 59 -16.86 -14.30 -10.17
C ARG A 59 -18.29 -14.74 -9.90
N HIS A 60 -19.11 -14.88 -10.94
CA HIS A 60 -20.48 -15.36 -10.81
C HIS A 60 -20.53 -16.78 -10.24
N ARG A 61 -19.69 -17.69 -10.74
CA ARG A 61 -19.56 -19.04 -10.19
C ARG A 61 -19.17 -19.04 -8.72
N LEU A 62 -18.15 -18.27 -8.34
CA LEU A 62 -17.70 -18.18 -6.95
C LEU A 62 -18.75 -17.53 -6.03
N ARG A 63 -19.57 -16.61 -6.56
CA ARG A 63 -20.72 -16.05 -5.85
C ARG A 63 -21.79 -17.10 -5.58
N MET A 64 -22.12 -17.93 -6.56
CA MET A 64 -23.05 -19.06 -6.38
C MET A 64 -22.54 -20.05 -5.34
N ASN A 65 -21.23 -20.35 -5.33
CA ASN A 65 -20.64 -21.23 -4.30
C ASN A 65 -20.80 -20.65 -2.88
N ILE A 66 -20.74 -19.33 -2.72
CA ILE A 66 -20.97 -18.68 -1.41
C ILE A 66 -22.44 -18.81 -1.00
N GLU A 67 -23.36 -18.61 -1.94
CA GLU A 67 -24.80 -18.75 -1.69
C GLU A 67 -25.14 -20.18 -1.26
N MET A 68 -24.66 -21.18 -2.00
CA MET A 68 -24.81 -22.59 -1.64
C MET A 68 -24.21 -22.90 -0.25
N ALA A 69 -22.97 -22.45 0.03
CA ALA A 69 -22.32 -22.69 1.32
C ALA A 69 -22.98 -21.95 2.50
N LEU A 70 -23.84 -20.96 2.23
CA LEU A 70 -24.66 -20.30 3.26
C LEU A 70 -25.99 -21.01 3.47
N GLU A 71 -26.51 -21.70 2.45
CA GLU A 71 -27.74 -22.50 2.54
C GLU A 71 -27.47 -23.87 3.19
N ASP A 72 -26.33 -24.48 2.89
CA ASP A 72 -25.92 -25.79 3.39
C ASP A 72 -25.10 -25.65 4.68
N GLU A 73 -25.66 -26.08 5.82
CA GLU A 73 -25.01 -25.98 7.14
C GLU A 73 -23.72 -26.83 7.27
N GLU A 74 -23.53 -27.81 6.38
CA GLU A 74 -22.37 -28.70 6.35
C GLU A 74 -21.14 -28.07 5.68
N ASP A 75 -21.35 -27.08 4.81
CA ASP A 75 -20.28 -26.42 4.08
C ASP A 75 -19.63 -25.28 4.89
N ASP A 76 -18.41 -24.89 4.48
CA ASP A 76 -17.65 -23.79 5.09
C ASP A 76 -17.85 -22.48 4.29
N PRO A 77 -18.83 -21.62 4.68
CA PRO A 77 -19.02 -20.33 4.03
C PRO A 77 -17.80 -19.40 4.18
N LEU A 78 -17.04 -19.50 5.27
CA LEU A 78 -15.84 -18.68 5.46
C LEU A 78 -14.78 -19.03 4.40
N GLU A 79 -14.59 -20.31 4.08
CA GLU A 79 -13.67 -20.75 3.03
C GLU A 79 -14.14 -20.29 1.63
N ALA A 80 -15.44 -20.33 1.36
CA ALA A 80 -16.01 -19.83 0.11
C ALA A 80 -15.72 -18.32 -0.07
N TYR A 81 -15.92 -17.51 0.99
CA TYR A 81 -15.55 -16.10 1.00
C TYR A 81 -14.04 -15.88 0.83
N CYS A 82 -13.20 -16.64 1.55
CA CYS A 82 -11.74 -16.57 1.43
C CYS A 82 -11.29 -16.84 0.00
N THR A 83 -11.87 -17.85 -0.65
CA THR A 83 -11.58 -18.22 -2.03
C THR A 83 -11.90 -17.08 -2.99
N LEU A 84 -13.08 -16.47 -2.86
CA LEU A 84 -13.47 -15.35 -3.71
C LEU A 84 -12.60 -14.10 -3.47
N VAL A 85 -12.25 -13.80 -2.21
CA VAL A 85 -11.36 -12.68 -1.86
C VAL A 85 -9.96 -12.89 -2.45
N ASN A 86 -9.38 -14.07 -2.27
CA ASN A 86 -8.05 -14.41 -2.82
C ASN A 86 -8.05 -14.35 -4.34
N TRP A 87 -9.08 -14.92 -4.98
CA TRP A 87 -9.25 -14.83 -6.43
C TRP A 87 -9.34 -13.37 -6.89
N THR A 88 -10.05 -12.51 -6.16
CA THR A 88 -10.17 -11.08 -6.49
C THR A 88 -8.82 -10.37 -6.35
N LEU A 89 -8.04 -10.65 -5.31
CA LEU A 89 -6.71 -10.05 -5.14
C LEU A 89 -5.72 -10.45 -6.25
N GLU A 90 -5.79 -11.70 -6.71
CA GLU A 90 -4.93 -12.22 -7.78
C GLU A 90 -5.30 -11.67 -9.15
N ASN A 91 -6.59 -11.57 -9.47
CA ASN A 91 -7.08 -11.20 -10.80
C ASN A 91 -7.16 -9.68 -11.03
N TYR A 92 -7.13 -8.87 -9.97
CA TYR A 92 -7.13 -7.41 -10.04
C TYR A 92 -5.78 -6.84 -9.56
N PRO A 93 -4.78 -6.70 -10.45
CA PRO A 93 -3.45 -6.21 -10.07
C PRO A 93 -3.47 -4.78 -9.52
N GLN A 94 -4.40 -3.94 -9.97
CA GLN A 94 -4.58 -2.57 -9.51
C GLN A 94 -5.19 -2.48 -8.09
N GLY A 95 -5.68 -3.60 -7.55
CA GLY A 95 -6.22 -3.68 -6.19
C GLY A 95 -7.70 -3.34 -6.09
N HIS A 96 -8.05 -2.51 -5.10
CA HIS A 96 -9.42 -2.10 -4.89
C HIS A 96 -9.87 -1.07 -5.93
N SER A 97 -10.89 -1.42 -6.70
CA SER A 97 -11.53 -0.58 -7.72
C SER A 97 -13.02 -0.88 -7.75
N ALA A 98 -13.80 -0.04 -8.44
CA ALA A 98 -15.24 -0.28 -8.64
C ALA A 98 -15.49 -1.63 -9.34
N GLU A 99 -14.62 -1.99 -10.28
CA GLU A 99 -14.70 -3.27 -11.02
C GLU A 99 -14.41 -4.48 -10.12
N SER A 100 -13.36 -4.40 -9.28
CA SER A 100 -13.02 -5.51 -8.40
C SER A 100 -14.08 -5.76 -7.33
N GLY A 101 -14.78 -4.71 -6.89
CA GLY A 101 -15.82 -4.81 -5.86
C GLY A 101 -15.33 -5.41 -4.54
N LEU A 102 -14.00 -5.44 -4.33
CA LEU A 102 -13.34 -6.12 -3.21
C LEU A 102 -13.81 -5.58 -1.86
N LEU A 103 -13.96 -4.26 -1.75
CA LEU A 103 -14.42 -3.64 -0.51
C LEU A 103 -15.85 -4.04 -0.15
N GLU A 104 -16.75 -4.04 -1.13
CA GLU A 104 -18.16 -4.42 -0.92
C GLU A 104 -18.26 -5.89 -0.53
N LEU A 105 -17.45 -6.75 -1.17
CA LEU A 105 -17.33 -8.16 -0.80
C LEU A 105 -16.81 -8.35 0.64
N LEU A 106 -15.81 -7.57 1.06
CA LEU A 106 -15.29 -7.65 2.42
C LEU A 106 -16.33 -7.16 3.45
N GLU A 107 -17.04 -6.08 3.16
CA GLU A 107 -18.14 -5.58 4.01
C GLU A 107 -19.27 -6.60 4.15
N GLU A 108 -19.66 -7.23 3.03
CA GLU A 108 -20.63 -8.33 2.98
C GLU A 108 -20.16 -9.52 3.82
N ALA A 109 -18.96 -10.05 3.55
CA ALA A 109 -18.39 -11.21 4.23
C ALA A 109 -18.29 -11.00 5.74
N THR A 110 -17.74 -9.86 6.17
CA THR A 110 -17.53 -9.54 7.58
C THR A 110 -18.82 -9.39 8.37
N ARG A 111 -19.89 -8.89 7.73
CA ARG A 111 -21.23 -8.75 8.34
C ARG A 111 -21.98 -10.08 8.41
N VAL A 112 -22.07 -10.79 7.29
CA VAL A 112 -22.82 -12.06 7.21
C VAL A 112 -22.21 -13.09 8.16
N LEU A 113 -20.89 -13.27 8.11
CA LEU A 113 -20.18 -14.28 8.92
C LEU A 113 -20.12 -13.93 10.43
N LYS A 114 -20.42 -12.69 10.84
CA LYS A 114 -20.41 -12.29 12.25
C LYS A 114 -21.54 -12.98 13.04
N ASP A 115 -22.73 -12.99 12.44
CA ASP A 115 -23.95 -13.51 13.06
C ASP A 115 -24.24 -14.95 12.61
N ASP A 116 -23.59 -15.40 11.52
CA ASP A 116 -23.66 -16.78 11.03
C ASP A 116 -23.16 -17.81 12.06
N SER A 117 -23.86 -18.94 12.11
CA SER A 117 -23.50 -20.13 12.88
C SER A 117 -23.13 -19.84 14.35
N GLY A 118 -23.83 -18.88 14.98
CA GLY A 118 -23.63 -18.53 16.40
C GLY A 118 -22.26 -17.92 16.72
N GLY A 119 -21.52 -17.42 15.71
CA GLY A 119 -20.20 -16.83 15.90
C GLY A 119 -19.05 -17.83 15.94
N LYS A 120 -19.21 -19.05 15.38
CA LYS A 120 -18.12 -20.05 15.29
C LYS A 120 -16.84 -19.48 14.67
N TRP A 121 -16.99 -18.54 13.74
CA TRP A 121 -15.88 -17.92 13.00
C TRP A 121 -15.09 -16.89 13.80
N ARG A 122 -15.56 -16.43 14.97
CA ARG A 122 -14.92 -15.36 15.75
C ARG A 122 -13.50 -15.73 16.20
N GLY A 123 -13.26 -17.01 16.49
CA GLY A 123 -11.95 -17.53 16.87
C GLY A 123 -11.03 -17.91 15.70
N GLU A 124 -11.53 -17.86 14.46
CA GLU A 124 -10.78 -18.33 13.30
C GLU A 124 -9.83 -17.26 12.75
N ILE A 125 -8.58 -17.66 12.47
CA ILE A 125 -7.56 -16.74 11.94
C ILE A 125 -7.90 -16.24 10.54
N LYS A 126 -8.57 -17.05 9.72
CA LYS A 126 -9.01 -16.67 8.37
C LYS A 126 -9.99 -15.50 8.45
N TYR A 127 -10.98 -15.59 9.33
CA TYR A 127 -11.96 -14.54 9.54
C TYR A 127 -11.30 -13.24 10.04
N LEU A 128 -10.36 -13.33 10.98
CA LEU A 128 -9.59 -12.17 11.43
C LEU A 128 -8.79 -11.53 10.28
N LYS A 129 -8.21 -12.32 9.36
CA LYS A 129 -7.50 -11.79 8.18
C LYS A 129 -8.43 -11.03 7.23
N LEU A 130 -9.68 -11.46 7.05
CA LEU A 130 -10.67 -10.70 6.28
C LEU A 130 -10.92 -9.32 6.90
N TRP A 131 -11.07 -9.27 8.22
CA TRP A 131 -11.24 -8.01 8.95
C TRP A 131 -10.02 -7.09 8.86
N MET A 132 -8.80 -7.63 8.96
CA MET A 132 -7.57 -6.85 8.78
C MET A 132 -7.46 -6.29 7.36
N LEU A 133 -7.81 -7.09 6.36
CA LEU A 133 -7.85 -6.63 4.97
C LEU A 133 -8.88 -5.52 4.78
N TYR A 134 -10.07 -5.66 5.38
CA TYR A 134 -11.08 -4.59 5.39
C TYR A 134 -10.57 -3.32 6.07
N ALA A 135 -9.90 -3.44 7.23
CA ALA A 135 -9.34 -2.30 7.95
C ALA A 135 -8.32 -1.51 7.11
N SER A 136 -7.55 -2.18 6.24
CA SER A 136 -6.58 -1.52 5.36
C SER A 136 -7.22 -0.57 4.34
N PHE A 137 -8.51 -0.75 4.01
CA PHE A 137 -9.26 0.10 3.08
C PHE A 137 -10.07 1.21 3.75
N VAL A 138 -10.02 1.30 5.08
CA VAL A 138 -10.81 2.25 5.88
C VAL A 138 -9.94 3.45 6.28
N GLU A 139 -10.48 4.68 6.27
CA GLU A 139 -9.67 5.87 6.60
C GLU A 139 -9.13 5.86 8.04
N LYS A 140 -9.91 5.35 8.98
CA LYS A 140 -9.57 5.25 10.41
C LYS A 140 -9.62 3.79 10.84
N PRO A 141 -8.57 3.00 10.57
CA PRO A 141 -8.57 1.57 10.85
C PRO A 141 -8.78 1.27 12.34
N GLY A 142 -8.34 2.16 13.24
CA GLY A 142 -8.55 2.00 14.69
C GLY A 142 -10.01 1.84 15.14
N ILE A 143 -11.01 2.29 14.35
CA ILE A 143 -12.42 2.04 14.66
C ILE A 143 -12.76 0.56 14.44
N ILE A 144 -12.20 -0.07 13.40
CA ILE A 144 -12.41 -1.49 13.10
C ILE A 144 -11.87 -2.36 14.24
N TYR A 145 -10.65 -2.11 14.70
CA TYR A 145 -10.06 -2.91 15.79
C TYR A 145 -10.79 -2.72 17.13
N ARG A 146 -11.31 -1.52 17.43
CA ARG A 146 -12.18 -1.33 18.60
C ARG A 146 -13.46 -2.15 18.49
N PHE A 147 -14.07 -2.19 17.31
CA PHE A 147 -15.23 -3.04 17.04
C PHE A 147 -14.92 -4.53 17.21
N LEU A 148 -13.76 -4.99 16.71
CA LEU A 148 -13.31 -6.38 16.89
C LEU A 148 -13.16 -6.75 18.36
N LEU A 149 -12.52 -5.88 19.15
CA LEU A 149 -12.34 -6.09 20.59
C LEU A 149 -13.67 -6.06 21.36
N ALA A 150 -14.61 -5.21 20.97
CA ALA A 150 -15.93 -5.12 21.59
C ALA A 150 -16.80 -6.35 21.27
N ASN A 151 -16.68 -6.90 20.06
CA ASN A 151 -17.43 -8.07 19.62
C ASN A 151 -16.71 -9.41 19.89
N ASP A 152 -15.63 -9.40 20.66
CA ASP A 152 -14.78 -10.57 20.94
C ASP A 152 -14.37 -11.37 19.68
N ILE A 153 -14.02 -10.65 18.61
CA ILE A 153 -13.55 -11.25 17.35
C ILE A 153 -12.02 -11.31 17.36
N GLY A 154 -11.47 -12.52 17.27
CA GLY A 154 -10.03 -12.77 17.17
C GLY A 154 -9.25 -12.39 18.44
N THR A 155 -9.92 -12.24 19.59
CA THR A 155 -9.31 -11.83 20.86
C THR A 155 -8.28 -12.82 21.38
N ASP A 156 -8.35 -14.06 20.93
CA ASP A 156 -7.42 -15.13 21.27
C ASP A 156 -6.21 -15.17 20.34
N ILE A 157 -6.08 -14.26 19.38
CA ILE A 157 -5.03 -14.31 18.34
C ILE A 157 -4.07 -13.13 18.50
N ALA A 158 -2.76 -13.39 18.62
CA ALA A 158 -1.77 -12.34 18.85
C ALA A 158 -1.72 -11.26 17.75
N ILE A 159 -1.94 -11.65 16.49
CA ILE A 159 -1.85 -10.73 15.34
C ILE A 159 -2.88 -9.58 15.43
N LEU A 160 -4.02 -9.78 16.11
CA LEU A 160 -5.00 -8.71 16.34
C LEU A 160 -4.36 -7.54 17.12
N TYR A 161 -3.70 -7.86 18.24
CA TYR A 161 -3.09 -6.87 19.12
C TYR A 161 -1.84 -6.25 18.49
N GLU A 162 -1.07 -7.04 17.75
CA GLU A 162 0.09 -6.55 17.01
C GLU A 162 -0.30 -5.47 15.99
N GLU A 163 -1.26 -5.77 15.11
CA GLU A 163 -1.71 -4.83 14.07
C GLU A 163 -2.41 -3.62 14.70
N TYR A 164 -3.22 -3.84 15.73
CA TYR A 164 -3.88 -2.74 16.43
C TYR A 164 -2.89 -1.77 17.07
N ALA A 165 -1.87 -2.30 17.75
CA ALA A 165 -0.82 -1.48 18.35
C ALA A 165 0.04 -0.79 17.27
N ALA A 166 0.33 -1.46 16.14
CA ALA A 166 1.05 -0.86 15.03
C ALA A 166 0.30 0.34 14.41
N ILE A 167 -1.03 0.26 14.30
CA ILE A 167 -1.87 1.38 13.83
C ILE A 167 -1.83 2.54 14.83
N LEU A 168 -1.98 2.26 16.13
CA LEU A 168 -1.93 3.28 17.17
C LEU A 168 -0.53 3.93 17.27
N GLU A 169 0.53 3.15 17.05
CA GLU A 169 1.91 3.65 16.96
C GLU A 169 2.06 4.62 15.78
N ARG A 170 1.52 4.28 14.60
CA ARG A 170 1.52 5.15 13.40
C ARG A 170 0.73 6.43 13.61
N ASP A 171 -0.36 6.38 14.36
CA ASP A 171 -1.16 7.54 14.76
C ASP A 171 -0.50 8.38 15.89
N GLY A 172 0.65 7.94 16.41
CA GLY A 172 1.37 8.60 17.51
C GLY A 172 0.76 8.38 18.91
N ARG A 173 -0.27 7.54 19.02
CA ARG A 173 -1.00 7.21 20.26
C ARG A 173 -0.30 6.10 21.04
N ARG A 174 0.96 6.35 21.41
CA ARG A 174 1.85 5.34 22.03
C ARG A 174 1.30 4.71 23.30
N LYS A 175 0.60 5.48 24.14
CA LYS A 175 0.00 4.96 25.40
C LYS A 175 -1.07 3.89 25.12
N GLU A 176 -1.92 4.13 24.13
CA GLU A 176 -2.95 3.16 23.76
C GLU A 176 -2.35 1.93 23.07
N ALA A 177 -1.25 2.09 22.33
CA ALA A 177 -0.52 0.96 21.76
C ALA A 177 0.06 0.05 22.85
N ASP A 178 0.61 0.64 23.92
CA ASP A 178 1.09 -0.07 25.10
C ASP A 178 -0.04 -0.85 25.81
N GLU A 179 -1.18 -0.19 26.02
CA GLU A 179 -2.39 -0.80 26.58
C GLU A 179 -2.89 -1.96 25.70
N ALA A 180 -2.85 -1.84 24.38
CA ALA A 180 -3.23 -2.90 23.44
C ALA A 180 -2.34 -4.14 23.54
N TYR A 181 -1.01 -3.97 23.63
CA TYR A 181 -0.09 -5.09 23.85
C TYR A 181 -0.31 -5.74 25.21
N CYS A 182 -0.46 -4.95 26.27
CA CYS A 182 -0.72 -5.44 27.61
C CYS A 182 -2.03 -6.23 27.68
N LEU A 183 -3.07 -5.76 26.98
CA LEU A 183 -4.37 -6.45 26.88
C LEU A 183 -4.23 -7.83 26.22
N GLY A 184 -3.49 -7.93 25.11
CA GLY A 184 -3.26 -9.22 24.44
C GLY A 184 -2.44 -10.19 25.28
N ILE A 185 -1.45 -9.69 26.03
CA ILE A 185 -0.65 -10.50 26.97
C ILE A 185 -1.53 -10.98 28.14
N ALA A 186 -2.37 -10.11 28.70
CA ALA A 186 -3.28 -10.45 29.79
C ALA A 186 -4.31 -11.52 29.37
N ARG A 187 -4.80 -11.44 28.12
CA ARG A 187 -5.72 -12.41 27.51
C ARG A 187 -5.07 -13.71 27.05
N LYS A 188 -3.74 -13.83 27.15
CA LYS A 188 -2.98 -15.02 26.73
C LYS A 188 -3.21 -15.42 25.27
N ALA A 189 -3.17 -14.43 24.37
CA ALA A 189 -3.37 -14.66 22.94
C ALA A 189 -2.41 -15.72 22.36
N SER A 190 -2.90 -16.52 21.42
CA SER A 190 -2.18 -17.54 20.65
C SER A 190 -0.90 -16.95 20.06
N SER A 191 0.22 -17.63 20.33
CA SER A 191 1.59 -17.13 20.12
C SER A 191 2.02 -16.00 21.09
N LEU A 192 1.82 -16.22 22.39
CA LEU A 192 2.24 -15.31 23.46
C LEU A 192 3.70 -14.85 23.36
N ASP A 193 4.62 -15.76 23.04
CA ASP A 193 6.05 -15.44 22.97
C ASP A 193 6.35 -14.50 21.80
N HIS A 194 5.68 -14.68 20.66
CA HIS A 194 5.76 -13.76 19.54
C HIS A 194 5.20 -12.38 19.93
N LEU A 195 4.05 -12.33 20.61
CA LEU A 195 3.45 -11.08 21.06
C LEU A 195 4.37 -10.31 22.03
N LYS A 196 5.00 -11.01 22.98
CA LYS A 196 5.98 -10.42 23.92
C LYS A 196 7.21 -9.90 23.19
N SER A 197 7.73 -10.63 22.20
CA SER A 197 8.85 -10.18 21.39
C SER A 197 8.51 -8.88 20.63
N ARG A 198 7.34 -8.83 20.00
CA ARG A 198 6.85 -7.62 19.30
C ARG A 198 6.62 -6.46 20.27
N TYR A 199 6.14 -6.72 21.47
CA TYR A 199 6.00 -5.71 22.52
C TYR A 199 7.36 -5.14 22.96
N GLN A 200 8.39 -5.99 23.14
CA GLN A 200 9.74 -5.52 23.43
C GLN A 200 10.31 -4.65 22.30
N ASP A 201 10.06 -5.02 21.04
CA ASP A 201 10.48 -4.21 19.90
C ASP A 201 9.76 -2.86 19.85
N PHE A 202 8.46 -2.83 20.17
CA PHE A 202 7.72 -1.58 20.37
C PHE A 202 8.33 -0.72 21.48
N GLN A 203 8.65 -1.31 22.63
CA GLN A 203 9.30 -0.59 23.74
C GLN A 203 10.67 -0.01 23.33
N LYS A 204 11.49 -0.77 22.59
CA LYS A 204 12.75 -0.27 22.02
C LYS A 204 12.52 0.91 21.08
N ARG A 205 11.51 0.85 20.20
CA ARG A 205 11.14 1.97 19.31
C ARG A 205 10.69 3.19 20.10
N MET A 206 9.94 2.99 21.19
CA MET A 206 9.50 4.07 22.07
C MET A 206 10.68 4.76 22.78
N MET A 207 11.64 3.99 23.30
CA MET A 207 12.85 4.54 23.93
C MET A 207 13.74 5.30 22.93
N SER A 208 13.93 4.76 21.72
CA SER A 208 14.69 5.42 20.65
C SER A 208 14.00 6.69 20.13
N SER A 209 12.67 6.71 20.05
CA SER A 209 11.90 7.89 19.66
C SER A 209 11.83 8.95 20.78
N ALA A 210 12.10 8.58 22.03
CA ALA A 210 12.10 9.48 23.18
C ALA A 210 13.47 10.14 23.42
N LEU A 211 14.53 9.72 22.73
CA LEU A 211 15.79 10.45 22.75
C LEU A 211 15.58 11.86 22.12
N PRO A 212 16.14 12.92 22.72
CA PRO A 212 16.01 14.26 22.19
C PRO A 212 16.47 14.27 20.73
N GLN A 213 15.62 14.79 19.83
CA GLN A 213 16.10 15.15 18.50
C GLN A 213 17.31 16.06 18.70
N ILE A 214 18.48 15.61 18.22
CA ILE A 214 19.68 16.44 18.18
C ILE A 214 19.25 17.74 17.48
N PRO A 215 19.44 18.92 18.09
CA PRO A 215 19.08 20.16 17.44
C PRO A 215 19.94 20.26 16.18
N ALA A 216 19.34 19.95 15.03
CA ALA A 216 19.95 20.24 13.76
C ALA A 216 20.20 21.75 13.78
N ALA A 217 21.46 22.15 13.77
CA ALA A 217 21.90 23.53 13.70
C ALA A 217 21.47 24.12 12.35
N SER A 218 20.18 24.43 12.23
CA SER A 218 19.65 25.25 11.16
C SER A 218 19.91 26.70 11.55
N THR A 219 21.04 27.22 11.10
CA THR A 219 21.27 28.66 10.98
C THR A 219 20.36 29.18 9.87
N ALA A 220 19.07 29.34 10.18
CA ALA A 220 18.15 30.13 9.39
C ALA A 220 17.45 31.11 10.34
N PRO A 221 17.36 32.41 10.00
CA PRO A 221 16.60 33.34 10.82
C PRO A 221 15.14 32.88 10.85
N ASN A 222 14.68 32.48 12.04
CA ASN A 222 13.33 32.03 12.31
C ASN A 222 12.33 33.17 12.01
N THR A 223 11.84 33.24 10.79
CA THR A 223 10.61 33.96 10.43
C THR A 223 9.44 33.00 10.30
N SER A 224 9.38 31.95 11.14
CA SER A 224 8.19 31.10 11.21
C SER A 224 7.13 31.80 12.06
N THR A 225 6.26 32.58 11.41
CA THR A 225 5.00 33.01 12.02
C THR A 225 4.20 31.75 12.36
N THR A 226 4.22 31.34 13.62
CA THR A 226 3.33 30.29 14.11
C THR A 226 1.90 30.74 13.89
N ARG A 227 1.08 29.90 13.23
CA ARG A 227 -0.35 30.19 13.05
C ARG A 227 -1.00 30.24 14.43
N ARG A 228 -1.25 31.45 14.94
CA ARG A 228 -2.04 31.65 16.16
C ARG A 228 -3.46 31.19 15.88
N ALA A 229 -3.91 30.18 16.62
CA ALA A 229 -5.30 29.73 16.57
C ALA A 229 -6.23 30.91 16.89
N LEU A 230 -7.31 31.06 16.10
CA LEU A 230 -8.34 32.10 16.25
C LEU A 230 -7.89 33.55 15.99
N LEU A 231 -6.77 33.79 15.31
CA LEU A 231 -6.41 35.16 14.92
C LEU A 231 -7.37 35.68 13.84
N THR A 232 -8.03 36.81 14.11
CA THR A 232 -8.89 37.49 13.14
C THR A 232 -8.03 38.09 12.03
N THR A 233 -8.18 37.58 10.81
CA THR A 233 -7.56 38.18 9.62
C THR A 233 -8.47 39.30 9.11
N SER A 234 -8.38 40.48 9.70
CA SER A 234 -8.98 41.68 9.14
C SER A 234 -8.08 42.20 8.02
N THR A 235 -8.30 41.75 6.77
CA THR A 235 -7.72 42.35 5.56
C THR A 235 -8.55 43.53 5.05
N SER A 236 -9.01 44.37 5.96
CA SER A 236 -9.73 45.61 5.66
C SER A 236 -9.01 46.72 6.40
N THR A 237 -8.69 47.80 5.71
CA THR A 237 -7.99 49.01 6.19
C THR A 237 -8.80 49.84 7.20
N ASP A 238 -9.62 49.21 8.03
CA ASP A 238 -10.26 49.87 9.16
C ASP A 238 -9.75 49.21 10.44
N THR A 239 -9.09 50.04 11.26
CA THR A 239 -8.72 49.77 12.64
C THR A 239 -9.78 48.92 13.36
N PRO A 240 -9.40 47.82 14.03
CA PRO A 240 -10.37 47.07 14.80
C PRO A 240 -10.83 47.95 15.97
N PRO A 241 -12.14 48.07 16.26
CA PRO A 241 -12.53 48.52 17.58
C PRO A 241 -11.97 47.49 18.56
N ALA A 242 -11.29 47.96 19.61
CA ALA A 242 -10.99 47.13 20.76
C ALA A 242 -12.30 46.51 21.24
N SER A 243 -12.50 45.21 21.00
CA SER A 243 -13.62 44.47 21.54
C SER A 243 -13.37 44.31 23.03
N THR A 244 -13.83 45.30 23.79
CA THR A 244 -14.05 45.19 25.22
C THR A 244 -14.94 43.98 25.43
N ASN A 245 -14.37 42.94 26.01
CA ASN A 245 -15.10 41.75 26.42
C ASN A 245 -16.10 42.18 27.50
N THR A 246 -17.33 42.52 27.09
CA THR A 246 -18.41 42.83 28.02
C THR A 246 -18.71 41.57 28.82
N GLN A 247 -18.24 41.54 30.07
CA GLN A 247 -18.62 40.54 31.04
C GLN A 247 -20.15 40.49 31.11
N THR A 248 -20.71 39.37 30.71
CA THR A 248 -22.13 39.10 30.90
C THR A 248 -22.38 38.91 32.39
N ARG A 249 -23.07 39.88 33.00
CA ARG A 249 -23.56 39.81 34.38
C ARG A 249 -24.38 38.52 34.57
N PRO A 250 -24.13 37.70 35.60
CA PRO A 250 -24.82 36.43 35.77
C PRO A 250 -26.32 36.71 35.95
N ARG A 251 -27.11 36.17 35.03
CA ARG A 251 -28.57 36.26 35.08
C ARG A 251 -29.03 35.34 36.20
N ASN A 252 -29.56 35.91 37.28
CA ASN A 252 -30.10 35.18 38.42
C ASN A 252 -31.33 34.38 37.95
N ARG A 253 -31.10 33.15 37.49
CA ARG A 253 -32.15 32.22 37.09
C ARG A 253 -32.35 31.25 38.25
N SER A 254 -33.57 31.16 38.76
CA SER A 254 -34.01 30.28 39.84
C SER A 254 -33.98 28.78 39.50
N ASN A 255 -33.37 28.40 38.37
CA ASN A 255 -33.15 27.02 37.97
C ASN A 255 -31.66 26.77 38.13
N ALA A 256 -31.24 26.22 39.27
CA ALA A 256 -29.85 25.89 39.51
C ALA A 256 -29.38 24.91 38.42
N PRO A 257 -28.32 25.25 37.64
CA PRO A 257 -27.79 24.32 36.65
C PRO A 257 -27.24 23.08 37.37
N MET A 258 -27.48 21.89 36.82
CA MET A 258 -26.92 20.65 37.35
C MET A 258 -25.39 20.75 37.42
N GLN A 259 -24.83 20.39 38.57
CA GLN A 259 -23.39 20.43 38.79
C GLN A 259 -22.75 19.28 37.99
N ILE A 260 -21.88 19.63 37.03
CA ILE A 260 -21.18 18.64 36.20
C ILE A 260 -20.24 17.85 37.12
N PHE A 261 -20.33 16.53 37.07
CA PHE A 261 -19.46 15.65 37.84
C PHE A 261 -18.00 15.86 37.40
N VAL A 262 -17.13 16.14 38.37
CA VAL A 262 -15.68 16.21 38.18
C VAL A 262 -15.11 14.94 38.79
N ASP A 263 -14.57 14.06 37.95
CA ASP A 263 -13.78 12.91 38.40
C ASP A 263 -12.30 13.33 38.50
N PRO A 264 -11.77 13.62 39.69
CA PRO A 264 -10.35 13.95 39.85
C PRO A 264 -9.42 12.74 39.63
N SER A 265 -9.95 11.52 39.64
CA SER A 265 -9.19 10.27 39.48
C SER A 265 -9.25 9.74 38.04
N GLY A 266 -10.29 10.08 37.28
CA GLY A 266 -10.57 9.57 35.93
C GLY A 266 -10.88 8.05 35.90
N SER A 267 -11.00 7.43 37.08
CA SER A 267 -11.19 5.99 37.23
C SER A 267 -12.60 5.55 36.86
N ALA A 268 -13.61 6.39 37.12
CA ALA A 268 -15.00 6.04 36.83
C ALA A 268 -15.29 6.04 35.32
N ALA A 269 -14.64 6.94 34.57
CA ALA A 269 -14.74 6.98 33.11
C ALA A 269 -14.17 5.70 32.46
N ARG A 270 -13.02 5.21 32.95
CA ARG A 270 -12.39 3.98 32.45
C ARG A 270 -13.22 2.72 32.73
N SER A 271 -13.90 2.66 33.87
CA SER A 271 -14.77 1.53 34.21
C SER A 271 -16.06 1.51 33.36
N ALA A 272 -16.64 2.67 33.07
CA ALA A 272 -17.86 2.76 32.27
C ALA A 272 -17.67 2.37 30.79
N GLU A 273 -16.48 2.58 30.22
CA GLU A 273 -16.16 2.19 28.85
C GLU A 273 -16.09 0.66 28.65
N MET A 274 -15.97 -0.11 29.74
CA MET A 274 -15.70 -1.55 29.70
C MET A 274 -16.96 -2.42 29.81
N GLU A 275 -18.10 -1.86 30.20
CA GLU A 275 -19.28 -2.63 30.64
C GLU A 275 -20.42 -2.75 29.61
N VAL A 276 -20.45 -1.90 28.58
CA VAL A 276 -21.51 -1.92 27.56
C VAL A 276 -20.91 -2.07 26.18
N ASN A 277 -21.36 -3.09 25.45
CA ASN A 277 -20.92 -3.35 24.09
C ASN A 277 -21.48 -2.26 23.13
N ALA A 278 -20.84 -1.09 23.12
CA ALA A 278 -21.34 0.14 22.52
C ALA A 278 -21.29 0.15 20.97
N TRP A 279 -20.87 -0.95 20.35
CA TRP A 279 -20.62 -1.04 18.90
C TRP A 279 -21.25 -2.29 18.27
N PRO A 280 -22.59 -2.39 18.20
CA PRO A 280 -23.28 -3.52 17.58
C PRO A 280 -23.14 -3.55 16.04
N ASP A 281 -23.06 -2.39 15.39
CA ASP A 281 -22.81 -2.25 13.95
C ASP A 281 -21.85 -1.09 13.68
N ILE A 282 -20.88 -1.31 12.79
CA ILE A 282 -19.85 -0.35 12.37
C ILE A 282 -20.24 0.49 11.14
N GLY A 283 -21.36 0.17 10.48
CA GLY A 283 -21.76 0.79 9.20
C GLY A 283 -20.85 0.40 8.02
N THR A 284 -21.22 0.81 6.81
CA THR A 284 -20.35 0.64 5.63
C THR A 284 -19.37 1.81 5.55
N ARG A 285 -18.26 1.64 4.82
CA ARG A 285 -17.34 2.76 4.59
C ARG A 285 -18.07 3.94 3.95
N LYS A 286 -18.94 3.67 2.98
CA LYS A 286 -19.74 4.68 2.26
C LYS A 286 -20.61 5.51 3.21
N THR A 287 -21.28 4.90 4.18
CA THR A 287 -22.10 5.66 5.16
C THR A 287 -21.23 6.50 6.08
N ARG A 288 -20.05 6.01 6.48
CA ARG A 288 -19.15 6.73 7.39
C ARG A 288 -18.51 7.97 6.77
N ILE A 289 -18.28 7.98 5.46
CA ILE A 289 -17.68 9.14 4.76
C ILE A 289 -18.69 9.98 3.97
N LYS A 290 -19.98 9.65 4.04
CA LYS A 290 -21.01 10.30 3.24
C LYS A 290 -20.98 11.84 3.35
N GLU A 291 -20.78 12.37 4.55
CA GLU A 291 -20.71 13.82 4.81
C GLU A 291 -19.36 14.45 4.42
N ASN A 292 -18.32 13.64 4.21
CA ASN A 292 -16.97 14.09 3.84
C ASN A 292 -16.74 14.08 2.32
N VAL A 293 -17.58 13.38 1.55
CA VAL A 293 -17.47 13.26 0.09
C VAL A 293 -18.62 14.02 -0.56
N PRO A 294 -18.36 15.09 -1.33
CA PRO A 294 -19.42 15.84 -1.98
C PRO A 294 -20.10 14.98 -3.05
N GLU A 295 -21.42 15.13 -3.20
CA GLU A 295 -22.18 14.45 -4.26
C GLU A 295 -21.70 14.87 -5.65
N THR A 296 -21.53 13.89 -6.55
CA THR A 296 -21.09 14.12 -7.92
C THR A 296 -22.17 14.84 -8.72
N LYS A 297 -21.98 16.14 -8.95
CA LYS A 297 -22.82 16.91 -9.87
C LYS A 297 -22.38 16.63 -11.31
N LYS A 298 -23.32 16.29 -12.20
CA LYS A 298 -23.06 16.21 -13.64
C LYS A 298 -22.46 17.53 -14.10
N LEU A 299 -21.44 17.46 -14.97
CA LEU A 299 -20.71 18.60 -15.52
C LEU A 299 -21.60 19.34 -16.54
N ALA A 300 -22.73 19.86 -16.11
CA ALA A 300 -23.66 20.61 -16.92
C ALA A 300 -23.27 22.09 -16.90
N GLY A 301 -22.62 22.56 -17.97
CA GLY A 301 -22.51 23.98 -18.27
C GLY A 301 -21.36 24.75 -17.63
N THR A 302 -20.32 24.12 -17.09
CA THR A 302 -19.08 24.83 -16.73
C THR A 302 -18.32 25.21 -17.99
N THR A 303 -18.70 26.32 -18.62
CA THR A 303 -17.89 26.96 -19.65
C THR A 303 -16.62 27.48 -18.96
N LEU A 304 -15.50 26.79 -19.16
CA LEU A 304 -14.19 27.27 -18.71
C LEU A 304 -13.96 28.64 -19.38
N LYS A 305 -14.06 29.72 -18.62
CA LYS A 305 -13.75 31.05 -19.13
C LYS A 305 -12.25 31.07 -19.42
N GLN A 306 -11.89 30.85 -20.68
CA GLN A 306 -10.53 31.10 -21.15
C GLN A 306 -10.21 32.57 -20.88
N ALA A 307 -9.41 32.83 -19.86
CA ALA A 307 -8.88 34.15 -19.56
C ALA A 307 -7.88 34.50 -20.68
N GLY A 308 -8.36 35.17 -21.73
CA GLY A 308 -7.50 35.50 -22.87
C GLY A 308 -8.21 35.93 -24.13
N LYS A 309 -9.28 36.73 -24.04
CA LYS A 309 -9.76 37.51 -25.20
C LYS A 309 -9.55 38.98 -24.90
N THR A 310 -8.27 39.36 -24.82
CA THR A 310 -7.91 40.73 -25.15
C THR A 310 -8.43 40.97 -26.58
N LYS A 311 -9.24 42.00 -26.67
CA LYS A 311 -9.83 42.56 -27.88
C LYS A 311 -8.68 42.81 -28.88
N ARG A 312 -8.39 41.85 -29.77
CA ARG A 312 -7.50 42.09 -30.92
C ARG A 312 -8.27 42.98 -31.90
N LEU A 313 -7.97 44.27 -31.79
CA LEU A 313 -8.12 45.23 -32.87
C LEU A 313 -7.23 44.78 -34.05
N ALA A 314 -7.79 44.89 -35.26
CA ALA A 314 -7.12 44.91 -36.57
C ALA A 314 -6.44 43.61 -37.07
N SER A 315 -7.01 43.13 -38.19
CA SER A 315 -6.39 42.53 -39.38
C SER A 315 -4.90 42.13 -39.34
N GLY A 316 -4.63 40.83 -39.48
CA GLY A 316 -3.34 40.23 -39.88
C GLY A 316 -3.55 38.76 -40.29
N PRO A 317 -2.77 38.21 -41.25
CA PRO A 317 -3.14 37.01 -42.00
C PRO A 317 -3.13 35.76 -41.12
N SER A 318 -4.13 34.92 -41.34
CA SER A 318 -4.31 33.61 -40.71
C SER A 318 -3.04 32.76 -40.87
N GLY A 319 -2.42 32.35 -39.76
CA GLY A 319 -1.49 31.23 -39.76
C GLY A 319 -2.18 29.94 -40.26
N PRO A 320 -1.42 28.93 -40.70
CA PRO A 320 -1.99 27.75 -41.35
C PRO A 320 -2.95 27.04 -40.41
N LYS A 321 -4.22 27.09 -40.79
CA LYS A 321 -5.30 26.38 -40.11
C LYS A 321 -5.06 24.89 -40.39
N ILE A 322 -4.83 24.10 -39.35
CA ILE A 322 -4.75 22.64 -39.48
C ILE A 322 -6.06 22.20 -40.14
N ILE A 323 -5.97 21.69 -41.37
CA ILE A 323 -7.10 21.08 -42.07
C ILE A 323 -7.08 19.61 -41.64
N PRO A 324 -8.07 19.13 -40.87
CA PRO A 324 -8.21 17.71 -40.63
C PRO A 324 -8.34 17.03 -42.00
N TYR A 325 -7.46 16.08 -42.29
CA TYR A 325 -7.53 15.31 -43.54
C TYR A 325 -8.89 14.60 -43.57
N ARG A 326 -9.69 14.89 -44.59
CA ARG A 326 -10.96 14.24 -44.86
C ARG A 326 -10.65 13.13 -45.84
N ASP A 327 -10.83 11.87 -45.43
CA ASP A 327 -10.69 10.74 -46.34
C ASP A 327 -11.63 10.92 -47.55
N PRO A 328 -11.15 10.69 -48.79
CA PRO A 328 -11.99 10.79 -49.98
C PRO A 328 -13.09 9.72 -49.94
N ASP A 329 -14.29 10.10 -50.38
CA ASP A 329 -15.44 9.20 -50.49
C ASP A 329 -15.11 8.04 -51.46
N PRO A 330 -15.66 6.82 -51.25
CA PRO A 330 -15.27 5.62 -52.00
C PRO A 330 -15.50 5.69 -53.52
N ASP A 331 -16.22 6.70 -54.01
CA ASP A 331 -16.49 6.93 -55.42
C ASP A 331 -15.42 7.78 -56.15
N GLU A 332 -14.42 8.33 -55.43
CA GLU A 332 -13.30 9.09 -56.02
C GLU A 332 -11.99 8.27 -56.14
N MET A 333 -12.08 6.95 -56.06
CA MET A 333 -10.93 6.07 -56.21
C MET A 333 -10.67 5.79 -57.70
N PRO A 334 -9.58 6.29 -58.33
CA PRO A 334 -9.24 5.89 -59.69
C PRO A 334 -8.93 4.37 -59.69
N PRO A 335 -9.37 3.62 -60.72
CA PRO A 335 -9.14 2.19 -60.75
C PRO A 335 -7.63 1.90 -60.78
N PRO A 336 -7.16 0.82 -60.13
CA PRO A 336 -5.74 0.47 -60.11
C PRO A 336 -5.25 0.22 -61.53
N SER A 337 -4.28 1.02 -61.98
CA SER A 337 -3.64 0.86 -63.29
C SER A 337 -2.87 -0.46 -63.35
N LEU A 338 -3.26 -1.32 -64.29
CA LEU A 338 -2.58 -2.57 -64.63
C LEU A 338 -1.13 -2.31 -65.10
N PRO A 339 -0.17 -3.22 -64.83
CA PRO A 339 1.22 -3.00 -65.16
C PRO A 339 1.45 -3.27 -66.66
N THR A 340 2.03 -2.30 -67.38
CA THR A 340 2.63 -2.57 -68.69
C THR A 340 4.10 -2.18 -68.67
N CYS A 341 4.90 -3.10 -69.21
CA CYS A 341 6.35 -3.15 -69.14
C CYS A 341 7.00 -2.38 -70.30
N SER A 342 8.19 -1.85 -70.02
CA SER A 342 9.33 -1.64 -70.93
C SER A 342 9.42 -0.38 -71.82
N THR A 343 10.38 0.47 -71.43
CA THR A 343 11.58 0.86 -72.23
C THR A 343 11.56 2.09 -73.15
N SER A 344 12.31 3.09 -72.69
CA SER A 344 13.32 3.93 -73.38
C SER A 344 13.01 5.35 -73.85
N ARG A 345 13.97 6.21 -73.45
CA ARG A 345 14.67 7.29 -74.16
C ARG A 345 14.18 8.75 -74.03
N LEU A 346 15.09 9.55 -73.43
CA LEU A 346 15.25 11.01 -73.45
C LEU A 346 15.43 11.58 -74.89
N PRO A 347 15.16 12.88 -75.16
CA PRO A 347 16.22 13.91 -75.00
C PRO A 347 15.81 15.38 -74.68
N SER A 348 16.77 16.10 -74.10
CA SER A 348 17.21 17.51 -74.31
C SER A 348 16.46 18.74 -73.71
N THR A 349 17.32 19.60 -73.14
CA THR A 349 17.25 20.92 -72.46
C THR A 349 17.02 22.12 -73.43
N PRO A 350 16.83 23.43 -73.05
CA PRO A 350 17.62 24.16 -72.03
C PRO A 350 17.03 25.31 -71.16
N ALA A 351 17.63 25.41 -69.96
CA ALA A 351 18.24 26.56 -69.25
C ALA A 351 17.45 27.80 -68.77
N LYS A 352 17.58 28.02 -67.44
CA LYS A 352 17.85 29.25 -66.63
C LYS A 352 16.82 29.37 -65.49
N GLY A 353 17.16 29.52 -64.21
CA GLY A 353 18.42 29.56 -63.50
C GLY A 353 18.14 29.87 -62.01
N SER A 354 19.11 29.51 -61.16
CA SER A 354 19.40 30.08 -59.84
C SER A 354 18.55 29.69 -58.60
N VAL A 355 19.13 28.76 -57.84
CA VAL A 355 19.36 28.79 -56.37
C VAL A 355 18.15 28.65 -55.44
N PHE A 356 18.00 27.48 -54.79
CA PHE A 356 18.27 27.25 -53.36
C PHE A 356 18.15 25.74 -53.06
N ALA A 357 19.20 25.14 -52.48
CA ALA A 357 19.25 23.70 -52.17
C ALA A 357 18.69 23.41 -50.77
N PRO A 358 17.83 22.39 -50.57
CA PRO A 358 17.49 21.88 -49.25
C PRO A 358 18.53 20.85 -48.79
N PHE A 359 18.91 20.96 -47.52
CA PHE A 359 19.86 20.12 -46.80
C PHE A 359 19.41 18.64 -46.81
N VAL A 360 20.31 17.75 -47.26
CA VAL A 360 20.19 16.29 -47.16
C VAL A 360 21.32 15.79 -46.25
N ASP A 361 20.96 14.89 -45.34
CA ASP A 361 21.84 14.15 -44.44
C ASP A 361 23.00 13.48 -45.18
N GLU A 362 24.23 13.76 -44.74
CA GLU A 362 25.43 13.05 -45.17
C GLU A 362 25.92 12.14 -44.05
N ALA A 363 25.79 10.84 -44.30
CA ALA A 363 26.37 9.78 -43.50
C ALA A 363 27.91 9.77 -43.67
N LEU A 364 28.63 10.11 -42.61
CA LEU A 364 30.05 9.81 -42.47
C LEU A 364 30.27 8.64 -41.51
N LYS A 365 30.92 7.61 -42.03
CA LYS A 365 31.43 6.44 -41.29
C LYS A 365 32.74 6.81 -40.57
N THR A 366 32.93 6.12 -39.44
CA THR A 366 34.20 5.79 -38.76
C THR A 366 34.98 6.86 -37.99
N ALA A 367 34.76 6.91 -36.67
CA ALA A 367 35.81 6.92 -35.65
C ALA A 367 35.21 6.47 -34.29
N ALA A 368 35.75 5.41 -33.70
CA ALA A 368 35.33 4.88 -32.41
C ALA A 368 35.87 5.72 -31.23
N PRO A 369 35.09 5.88 -30.15
CA PRO A 369 35.68 5.90 -28.81
C PRO A 369 35.05 4.83 -27.88
N SER A 370 35.96 4.00 -27.36
CA SER A 370 35.97 3.22 -26.11
C SER A 370 34.64 2.89 -25.41
N THR A 371 34.25 1.62 -25.47
CA THR A 371 33.28 1.02 -24.53
C THR A 371 33.96 0.67 -23.20
N PRO A 372 33.33 0.89 -22.04
CA PRO A 372 33.78 0.27 -20.80
C PRO A 372 33.39 -1.23 -20.83
N LYS A 373 34.40 -2.10 -20.86
CA LYS A 373 34.24 -3.55 -20.70
C LYS A 373 33.82 -3.86 -19.27
N PHE A 374 32.67 -4.51 -19.12
CA PHE A 374 32.24 -5.16 -17.89
C PHE A 374 33.13 -6.37 -17.60
N THR A 375 33.88 -6.33 -16.50
CA THR A 375 34.65 -7.47 -15.98
C THR A 375 33.86 -8.14 -14.85
N PRO A 376 33.56 -9.45 -14.94
CA PRO A 376 32.94 -10.16 -13.83
C PRO A 376 33.94 -10.29 -12.67
N PHE A 377 33.50 -9.95 -11.47
CA PHE A 377 34.29 -10.10 -10.25
C PHE A 377 34.58 -11.59 -10.00
N ARG A 378 35.86 -11.92 -9.92
CA ARG A 378 36.39 -13.23 -9.52
C ARG A 378 37.13 -13.02 -8.20
N ASP A 379 36.66 -13.66 -7.13
CA ASP A 379 37.37 -13.69 -5.85
C ASP A 379 38.63 -14.54 -5.99
N GLU A 380 39.79 -13.88 -5.94
CA GLU A 380 41.09 -14.50 -5.69
C GLU A 380 41.57 -13.99 -4.34
N ALA A 381 41.76 -14.93 -3.41
CA ALA A 381 42.34 -14.66 -2.11
C ALA A 381 43.83 -14.30 -2.28
N THR A 382 44.24 -13.12 -1.81
CA THR A 382 45.66 -12.92 -1.51
C THR A 382 45.87 -12.00 -0.32
N VAL A 383 46.61 -12.59 0.61
CA VAL A 383 47.10 -12.09 1.89
C VAL A 383 47.99 -10.86 1.67
N PHE A 384 47.78 -9.79 2.44
CA PHE A 384 48.81 -8.78 2.68
C PHE A 384 48.95 -8.49 4.16
N THR A 385 50.13 -8.87 4.66
CA THR A 385 50.76 -8.53 5.94
C THR A 385 51.50 -7.20 5.82
N SER A 386 51.23 -6.22 6.69
CA SER A 386 52.20 -5.26 7.28
C SER A 386 51.45 -4.42 8.34
N SER A 387 51.67 -4.58 9.64
CA SER A 387 52.76 -4.03 10.49
C SER A 387 52.56 -2.56 10.91
N LEU A 388 52.66 -2.34 12.24
CA LEU A 388 52.91 -1.09 12.97
C LEU A 388 51.67 -0.15 13.10
N THR A 389 51.33 0.48 14.23
CA THR A 389 51.90 0.62 15.58
C THR A 389 50.80 1.26 16.44
N VAL A 390 50.64 0.79 17.67
CA VAL A 390 49.80 1.41 18.71
C VAL A 390 50.67 2.38 19.51
N PRO A 391 50.18 3.58 19.90
CA PRO A 391 50.68 4.23 21.10
C PRO A 391 49.77 3.94 22.29
N ASP A 392 50.41 3.31 23.27
CA ASP A 392 49.96 2.94 24.60
C ASP A 392 49.73 4.18 25.48
N SER A 393 48.68 4.21 26.32
CA SER A 393 48.72 4.93 27.61
C SER A 393 47.57 4.58 28.57
N VAL A 394 47.80 3.55 29.40
CA VAL A 394 47.65 3.52 30.87
C VAL A 394 46.40 4.11 31.55
N MET A 395 45.51 3.25 32.05
CA MET A 395 44.99 3.35 33.43
C MET A 395 44.73 1.95 34.04
N LYS A 396 45.33 1.73 35.22
CA LYS A 396 45.35 0.48 35.99
C LYS A 396 43.98 0.09 36.53
N LEU A 397 43.54 -1.14 36.27
CA LEU A 397 42.51 -1.82 37.05
C LEU A 397 43.13 -2.82 38.03
N LYS A 398 42.63 -2.73 39.26
CA LYS A 398 43.04 -3.46 40.46
C LYS A 398 42.62 -4.93 40.37
N LYS A 399 43.57 -5.84 40.63
CA LYS A 399 43.33 -7.28 40.80
C LYS A 399 42.34 -7.53 41.94
N ALA A 400 41.32 -8.33 41.67
CA ALA A 400 40.68 -9.21 42.65
C ALA A 400 40.50 -10.57 41.96
N ASP A 401 41.11 -11.58 42.57
CA ASP A 401 41.08 -12.99 42.21
C ASP A 401 39.80 -13.62 42.74
N VAL A 402 38.93 -14.14 41.86
CA VAL A 402 37.92 -15.15 42.21
C VAL A 402 37.69 -16.04 40.98
N GLN A 403 38.04 -17.31 41.15
CA GLN A 403 37.69 -18.41 40.27
C GLN A 403 36.16 -18.56 40.16
N SER A 404 35.61 -18.50 38.95
CA SER A 404 34.39 -19.24 38.60
C SER A 404 34.34 -19.44 37.08
N ALA A 405 34.15 -20.68 36.66
CA ALA A 405 34.06 -21.09 35.27
C ALA A 405 32.80 -20.50 34.62
N THR A 406 32.98 -19.67 33.60
CA THR A 406 31.90 -19.24 32.71
C THR A 406 31.67 -20.31 31.64
N PRO A 407 30.41 -20.72 31.36
CA PRO A 407 30.12 -21.65 30.28
C PRO A 407 30.40 -20.98 28.94
N THR A 408 31.26 -21.60 28.12
CA THR A 408 31.48 -21.20 26.73
C THR A 408 30.17 -21.34 25.97
N SER A 409 29.76 -20.26 25.33
CA SER A 409 28.56 -20.22 24.50
C SER A 409 28.67 -21.25 23.37
N GLU A 410 27.57 -21.94 23.07
CA GLU A 410 27.43 -22.93 21.99
C GLU A 410 27.98 -22.43 20.64
N ALA A 411 27.88 -21.12 20.39
CA ALA A 411 28.42 -20.46 19.20
C ALA A 411 29.97 -20.51 19.11
N GLU A 412 30.67 -20.57 20.24
CA GLU A 412 32.13 -20.69 20.28
C GLU A 412 32.59 -22.14 20.07
N ALA A 413 31.76 -23.11 20.48
CA ALA A 413 32.01 -24.53 20.23
C ALA A 413 31.88 -24.89 18.74
N LEU A 414 30.88 -24.35 18.03
CA LEU A 414 30.69 -24.56 16.58
C LEU A 414 31.78 -23.90 15.73
N ARG A 415 32.43 -22.85 16.24
CA ARG A 415 33.59 -22.25 15.56
C ARG A 415 34.83 -23.13 15.61
N LYS A 416 35.00 -23.89 16.69
CA LYS A 416 36.15 -24.78 16.90
C LYS A 416 35.95 -26.13 16.23
N ASP A 417 34.71 -26.62 16.17
CA ASP A 417 34.37 -27.86 15.51
C ASP A 417 33.00 -27.73 14.80
N PRO A 418 32.99 -27.39 13.51
CA PRO A 418 31.76 -27.13 12.76
C PRO A 418 30.92 -28.39 12.48
N LEU A 419 31.44 -29.60 12.78
CA LEU A 419 30.75 -30.87 12.51
C LEU A 419 30.27 -31.60 13.76
N LYS A 420 30.46 -31.00 14.95
CA LYS A 420 30.10 -31.59 16.25
C LYS A 420 28.63 -32.04 16.39
N ASN A 421 27.73 -31.54 15.54
CA ASN A 421 26.31 -31.91 15.53
C ASN A 421 25.96 -33.07 14.57
N TYR A 422 26.93 -33.65 13.86
CA TYR A 422 26.67 -34.62 12.78
C TYR A 422 27.22 -36.04 13.02
N ASP A 423 27.88 -36.32 14.16
CA ASP A 423 28.49 -37.64 14.45
C ASP A 423 27.49 -38.76 14.82
N GLY A 424 26.18 -38.53 14.71
CA GLY A 424 25.13 -39.45 15.18
C GLY A 424 24.37 -40.25 14.12
N VAL A 425 24.65 -40.08 12.82
CA VAL A 425 23.84 -40.71 11.76
C VAL A 425 24.71 -41.57 10.84
N ASN A 426 25.18 -42.71 11.36
CA ASN A 426 25.54 -43.89 10.56
C ASN A 426 25.91 -45.07 11.47
N GLN A 427 24.91 -45.70 12.08
CA GLN A 427 25.07 -47.09 12.54
C GLN A 427 23.73 -47.80 12.77
N GLU A 428 23.00 -48.12 11.70
CA GLU A 428 22.17 -49.33 11.67
C GLU A 428 22.28 -49.96 10.28
N HIS A 429 22.93 -51.12 10.25
CA HIS A 429 23.03 -52.04 9.13
C HIS A 429 22.70 -53.44 9.64
#